data_AF-M1BL68-F1
#
_entry.id   AF-M1BL68-F1
#
_cell.length_a   1.000
_cell.length_b   1.000
_cell.length_c   1.000
_cell.angle_alpha   90.00
_cell.angle_beta   90.00
_cell.angle_gamma   90.00
#
_symmetry.space_group_name_H-M   'P 1'
#
loop_
_entity.id
_entity.type
_entity.pdbx_description
1 polymer ?
#
loop_
_entity_poly.entity_id
_entity_poly.type
_entity_poly.pdbx_seq_one_letter_code
_entity_poly.pdbx_strand_id
1 'polypeptide(L)'
;TLALRTGLSYARAEFSSLRIRGLCVILKFLRSVAESDTTINLFCHSQSIPDLQVVQVLFRHFLRDTEDQSVTSLDHIFTVESMEITSPSTDSEISLALRVLEGCCLIHCESNVLAHEYNKAIPVLMNILSTRACLDALIAIMLDSSANQAVDIFSIDSSLTEVV
;
A
#
# COMPACT_ATOMS: atom_id res chain seq x y z
N THR A 1 -18.88 0.46 5.46
CA THR A 1 -18.61 -0.69 4.56
C THR A 1 -19.03 -0.46 3.11
N LEU A 2 -20.23 0.07 2.81
CA LEU A 2 -20.65 0.31 1.41
C LEU A 2 -19.71 1.27 0.66
N ALA A 3 -19.31 2.38 1.29
CA ALA A 3 -18.36 3.34 0.71
C ALA A 3 -17.01 2.69 0.36
N LEU A 4 -16.51 1.80 1.21
CA LEU A 4 -15.28 1.04 0.96
C LEU A 4 -15.43 0.14 -0.27
N ARG A 5 -16.51 -0.63 -0.34
CA ARG A 5 -16.78 -1.54 -1.47
C ARG A 5 -16.90 -0.78 -2.80
N THR A 6 -17.63 0.33 -2.81
CA THR A 6 -17.75 1.20 -4.00
C THR A 6 -16.41 1.83 -4.36
N GLY A 7 -15.66 2.31 -3.38
CA GLY A 7 -14.33 2.88 -3.57
C GLY A 7 -13.36 1.89 -4.21
N LEU A 8 -13.33 0.65 -3.72
CA LEU A 8 -12.49 -0.43 -4.26
C LEU A 8 -12.96 -0.88 -5.65
N SER A 9 -14.27 -0.95 -5.89
CA SER A 9 -14.80 -1.23 -7.24
C SER A 9 -14.34 -0.19 -8.26
N TYR A 10 -14.38 1.10 -7.90
CA TYR A 10 -13.88 2.17 -8.77
C TYR A 10 -12.35 2.18 -8.88
N ALA A 11 -11.63 1.85 -7.81
CA ALA A 11 -10.17 1.74 -7.83
C ALA A 11 -9.67 0.63 -8.76
N ARG A 12 -10.48 -0.42 -8.98
CA ARG A 12 -10.20 -1.51 -9.93
C ARG A 12 -10.59 -1.20 -11.37
N ALA A 13 -11.16 -0.03 -11.65
CA ALA A 13 -11.66 0.30 -12.99
C ALA A 13 -10.54 0.50 -14.03
N GLU A 14 -10.86 0.26 -15.30
CA GLU A 14 -9.92 0.43 -16.42
C GLU A 14 -9.58 1.91 -16.70
N PHE A 15 -10.50 2.82 -16.36
CA PHE A 15 -10.37 4.25 -16.62
C PHE A 15 -9.76 4.98 -15.44
N SER A 16 -8.73 5.78 -15.72
CA SER A 16 -7.99 6.53 -14.69
C SER A 16 -8.88 7.47 -13.86
N SER A 17 -9.85 8.13 -14.50
CA SER A 17 -10.79 9.02 -13.80
C SER A 17 -11.63 8.30 -12.74
N LEU A 18 -12.03 7.04 -13.01
CA LEU A 18 -12.75 6.21 -12.05
C LEU A 18 -11.82 5.73 -10.94
N ARG A 19 -10.59 5.33 -11.28
CA ARG A 19 -9.60 4.92 -10.28
C ARG A 19 -9.28 6.03 -9.29
N ILE A 20 -9.00 7.24 -9.77
CA ILE A 20 -8.80 8.45 -8.95
C ILE A 20 -10.01 8.69 -8.06
N ARG A 21 -11.23 8.59 -8.61
CA ARG A 21 -12.46 8.74 -7.83
C ARG A 21 -12.56 7.66 -6.75
N GLY A 22 -12.22 6.42 -7.06
CA GLY A 22 -12.17 5.30 -6.12
C GLY A 22 -11.24 5.57 -4.96
N LEU A 23 -9.99 5.93 -5.24
CA LEU A 23 -8.98 6.29 -4.23
C LEU A 23 -9.45 7.46 -3.36
N CYS A 24 -10.04 8.50 -3.96
CA CYS A 24 -10.62 9.62 -3.20
C CYS A 24 -11.76 9.18 -2.28
N VAL A 25 -12.61 8.25 -2.71
CA VAL A 25 -13.68 7.69 -1.87
C VAL A 25 -13.09 6.90 -0.71
N ILE A 26 -12.06 6.08 -0.96
CA ILE A 26 -11.39 5.31 0.09
C ILE A 26 -10.73 6.26 1.11
N LEU A 27 -10.03 7.30 0.68
CA LEU A 27 -9.43 8.30 1.59
C LEU A 27 -10.48 8.97 2.50
N LYS A 28 -11.62 9.38 1.92
CA LYS A 28 -12.72 9.96 2.70
C LYS A 28 -13.29 8.95 3.70
N PHE A 29 -13.40 7.68 3.30
CA PHE A 29 -13.83 6.61 4.17
C PHE A 29 -12.84 6.37 5.32
N LEU A 30 -11.54 6.29 5.05
CA LEU A 30 -10.51 6.12 6.09
C LEU A 30 -10.51 7.27 7.10
N ARG A 31 -10.72 8.51 6.62
CA ARG A 31 -10.90 9.66 7.52
C ARG A 31 -12.08 9.47 8.47
N SER A 32 -13.23 9.02 7.97
CA SER A 32 -14.40 8.73 8.82
C SER A 32 -14.18 7.53 9.75
N VAL A 33 -13.37 6.56 9.34
CA VAL A 33 -13.01 5.40 10.18
C VAL A 33 -12.19 5.85 11.38
N ALA A 34 -11.26 6.79 11.19
CA ALA A 34 -10.39 7.32 12.24
C ALA A 34 -11.11 8.14 13.32
N GLU A 35 -12.42 8.39 13.19
CA GLU A 35 -13.20 9.18 14.15
C GLU A 35 -13.55 8.41 15.44
N SER A 36 -13.49 7.07 15.44
CA SER A 36 -13.77 6.27 16.64
C SER A 36 -13.13 4.87 16.64
N ASP A 37 -12.83 4.34 17.82
CA ASP A 37 -12.31 2.97 17.95
C ASP A 37 -13.28 1.91 17.42
N THR A 38 -14.58 2.16 17.51
CA THR A 38 -15.60 1.23 16.97
C THR A 38 -15.53 1.11 15.45
N THR A 39 -15.31 2.23 14.75
CA THR A 39 -15.20 2.25 13.30
C THR A 39 -13.85 1.73 12.84
N ILE A 40 -12.78 1.97 13.60
CA ILE A 40 -11.45 1.36 13.41
C ILE A 40 -11.58 -0.16 13.48
N ASN A 41 -12.15 -0.71 14.55
CA ASN A 41 -12.31 -2.17 14.71
C ASN A 41 -13.13 -2.78 13.56
N LEU A 42 -14.20 -2.12 13.13
CA LEU A 42 -15.00 -2.58 12.00
C LEU A 42 -14.23 -2.53 10.67
N PHE A 43 -13.36 -1.53 10.49
CA PHE A 43 -12.44 -1.51 9.36
C PHE A 43 -11.45 -2.66 9.41
N CYS A 44 -10.80 -2.92 10.55
CA CYS A 44 -9.87 -4.05 10.71
C CYS A 44 -10.55 -5.39 10.36
N HIS A 45 -11.75 -5.64 10.88
CA HIS A 45 -12.54 -6.83 10.54
C HIS A 45 -12.89 -6.89 9.05
N SER A 46 -13.14 -5.74 8.40
CA SER A 46 -13.39 -5.74 6.96
C SER A 46 -12.17 -6.15 6.14
N GLN A 47 -10.95 -5.97 6.66
CA GLN A 47 -9.72 -6.36 5.96
C GLN A 47 -9.48 -7.88 5.94
N SER A 48 -10.24 -8.67 6.71
CA SER A 48 -10.25 -10.13 6.56
C SER A 48 -11.13 -10.62 5.39
N ILE A 49 -11.92 -9.73 4.77
CA ILE A 49 -12.81 -10.07 3.66
C ILE A 49 -12.06 -9.78 2.35
N PRO A 50 -11.83 -10.78 1.48
CA PRO A 50 -11.00 -10.63 0.27
C PRO A 50 -11.38 -9.44 -0.61
N ASP A 51 -12.68 -9.21 -0.82
CA ASP A 51 -13.16 -8.12 -1.69
C ASP A 51 -12.89 -6.71 -1.12
N LEU A 52 -12.62 -6.61 0.18
CA LEU A 52 -12.46 -5.37 0.94
C LEU A 52 -11.01 -5.09 1.36
N GLN A 53 -10.06 -5.95 0.98
CA GLN A 53 -8.64 -5.78 1.27
C GLN A 53 -8.05 -4.59 0.50
N VAL A 54 -7.82 -3.48 1.21
CA VAL A 54 -7.36 -2.25 0.58
C VAL A 54 -5.91 -2.38 0.13
N VAL A 55 -5.02 -2.81 1.03
CA VAL A 55 -3.58 -2.91 0.75
C VAL A 55 -3.33 -3.78 -0.48
N GLN A 56 -3.96 -4.97 -0.55
CA GLN A 56 -3.84 -5.86 -1.69
C GLN A 56 -4.25 -5.20 -3.02
N VAL A 57 -5.35 -4.43 -3.02
CA VAL A 57 -5.80 -3.71 -4.23
C VAL A 57 -4.82 -2.62 -4.64
N LEU A 58 -4.23 -1.90 -3.69
CA LEU A 58 -3.25 -0.86 -3.99
C LEU A 58 -2.01 -1.43 -4.68
N PHE A 59 -1.43 -2.49 -4.13
CA PHE A 59 -0.28 -3.16 -4.75
C PHE A 59 -0.64 -3.80 -6.08
N ARG A 60 -1.83 -4.41 -6.19
CA ARG A 60 -2.27 -5.03 -7.42
C ARG A 60 -2.66 -4.03 -8.51
N HIS A 61 -3.09 -2.80 -8.24
CA HIS A 61 -3.59 -1.94 -9.34
C HIS A 61 -2.82 -0.63 -9.52
N PHE A 62 -1.97 -0.26 -8.55
CA PHE A 62 -1.33 1.05 -8.54
C PHE A 62 0.18 0.99 -8.27
N LEU A 63 0.62 0.07 -7.43
CA LEU A 63 2.01 -0.02 -6.97
C LEU A 63 2.71 -1.28 -7.52
N ARG A 64 2.32 -1.75 -8.72
CA ARG A 64 3.03 -2.84 -9.42
C ARG A 64 4.38 -2.35 -9.92
N ASP A 65 5.36 -3.25 -9.96
CA ASP A 65 6.64 -2.97 -10.60
C ASP A 65 6.46 -2.67 -12.09
N THR A 66 7.24 -1.72 -12.58
CA THR A 66 7.26 -1.34 -14.00
C THR A 66 7.86 -2.45 -14.87
N GLU A 67 8.59 -3.42 -14.30
CA GLU A 67 9.20 -4.54 -15.05
C GLU A 67 8.18 -5.59 -15.53
N ASP A 68 7.01 -5.68 -14.89
CA ASP A 68 5.89 -6.52 -15.35
C ASP A 68 5.21 -5.98 -16.62
N GLN A 69 5.62 -4.80 -17.10
CA GLN A 69 5.21 -4.28 -18.41
C GLN A 69 6.17 -4.65 -19.54
N SER A 70 7.19 -5.49 -19.28
CA SER A 70 7.92 -6.12 -20.37
C SER A 70 6.95 -7.07 -21.09
N VAL A 71 6.51 -6.66 -22.28
CA VAL A 71 5.76 -7.50 -23.21
C VAL A 71 6.61 -8.72 -23.49
N THR A 72 6.42 -9.81 -22.74
CA THR A 72 6.94 -11.11 -23.12
C THR A 72 6.23 -11.49 -24.41
N SER A 73 7.05 -11.63 -25.45
CA SER A 73 6.71 -11.98 -26.82
C SER A 73 5.41 -12.78 -26.97
N LEU A 74 4.55 -12.30 -27.88
CA LEU A 74 3.29 -12.91 -28.34
C LEU A 74 3.52 -14.20 -29.16
N ASP A 75 4.37 -15.12 -28.69
CA ASP A 75 4.71 -16.32 -29.47
C ASP A 75 3.91 -17.58 -29.11
N HIS A 76 3.04 -17.56 -28.09
CA HIS A 76 2.25 -18.74 -27.71
C HIS A 76 0.75 -18.43 -27.67
N ILE A 77 0.21 -18.37 -28.88
CA ILE A 77 -1.18 -18.38 -29.28
C ILE A 77 -1.90 -19.60 -28.64
N PHE A 78 -3.11 -19.37 -28.10
CA PHE A 78 -4.05 -20.36 -27.55
C PHE A 78 -3.78 -20.87 -26.12
N THR A 79 -4.21 -20.09 -25.12
CA THR A 79 -5.02 -20.46 -23.92
C THR A 79 -4.76 -19.38 -22.86
N VAL A 80 -5.18 -18.13 -23.11
CA VAL A 80 -4.87 -17.01 -22.20
C VAL A 80 -6.16 -16.44 -21.67
N GLU A 81 -6.39 -16.67 -20.38
CA GLU A 81 -7.35 -15.91 -19.56
C GLU A 81 -7.08 -14.43 -19.79
N SER A 82 -8.12 -13.68 -20.20
CA SER A 82 -8.01 -12.28 -20.62
C SER A 82 -7.16 -11.48 -19.64
N MET A 83 -5.91 -11.19 -20.01
CA MET A 83 -5.02 -10.34 -19.24
C MET A 83 -5.62 -8.93 -19.28
N GLU A 84 -6.21 -8.46 -18.18
CA GLU A 84 -6.77 -7.11 -18.07
C GLU A 84 -5.69 -6.11 -18.46
N ILE A 85 -5.82 -5.51 -19.65
CA ILE A 85 -4.92 -4.46 -20.14
C ILE A 85 -5.27 -3.18 -19.38
N THR A 86 -4.93 -3.13 -18.09
CA THR A 86 -5.06 -1.91 -17.31
C THR A 86 -3.97 -0.95 -17.74
N SER A 87 -4.35 0.26 -18.15
CA SER A 87 -3.43 1.35 -18.41
C SER A 87 -2.45 1.54 -17.22
N PRO A 88 -1.16 1.84 -17.48
CA PRO A 88 -0.20 2.16 -16.42
C PRO A 88 -0.77 3.25 -15.51
N SER A 89 -0.51 3.13 -14.21
CA SER A 89 -0.95 4.13 -13.24
C SER A 89 -0.22 5.45 -13.45
N THR A 90 -0.98 6.54 -13.47
CA THR A 90 -0.48 7.91 -13.54
C THR A 90 0.11 8.35 -12.20
N ASP A 91 0.97 9.37 -12.21
CA ASP A 91 1.56 9.93 -10.98
C ASP A 91 0.51 10.35 -9.94
N SER A 92 -0.61 10.90 -10.41
CA SER A 92 -1.73 11.31 -9.56
C SER A 92 -2.40 10.12 -8.86
N GLU A 93 -2.54 8.99 -9.57
CA GLU A 93 -3.09 7.77 -9.00
C GLU A 93 -2.14 7.15 -7.99
N ILE A 94 -0.85 7.11 -8.31
CA ILE A 94 0.19 6.59 -7.43
C ILE A 94 0.24 7.42 -6.14
N SER A 95 0.26 8.75 -6.23
CA SER A 95 0.26 9.63 -5.06
C SER A 95 -0.97 9.42 -4.17
N LEU A 96 -2.15 9.28 -4.77
CA LEU A 96 -3.37 8.99 -4.03
C LEU A 96 -3.35 7.59 -3.40
N ALA A 97 -2.85 6.58 -4.11
CA ALA A 97 -2.71 5.23 -3.61
C ALA A 97 -1.77 5.16 -2.40
N LEU A 98 -0.64 5.88 -2.45
CA LEU A 98 0.29 5.97 -1.32
C LEU A 98 -0.35 6.63 -0.09
N ARG A 99 -1.15 7.70 -0.26
CA ARG A 99 -1.90 8.27 0.86
C ARG A 99 -2.95 7.31 1.43
N VAL A 100 -3.60 6.51 0.59
CA VAL A 100 -4.52 5.47 1.07
C VAL A 100 -3.75 4.45 1.89
N LEU A 101 -2.60 4.00 1.39
CA LEU A 101 -1.74 3.04 2.08
C LEU A 101 -1.30 3.56 3.45
N GLU A 102 -0.81 4.80 3.51
CA GLU A 102 -0.45 5.48 4.76
C GLU A 102 -1.63 5.49 5.75
N GLY A 103 -2.82 5.91 5.31
CA GLY A 103 -4.02 5.89 6.15
C GLY A 103 -4.38 4.49 6.65
N CYS A 104 -4.20 3.45 5.84
CA CYS A 104 -4.41 2.07 6.28
C CYS A 104 -3.38 1.62 7.32
N CYS A 105 -2.10 1.96 7.17
CA CYS A 105 -1.05 1.61 8.13
C CYS A 105 -1.24 2.31 9.47
N LEU A 106 -1.68 3.58 9.48
CA LEU A 106 -1.97 4.33 10.70
C LEU A 106 -3.16 3.77 11.48
N ILE A 107 -4.14 3.17 10.80
CA ILE A 107 -5.38 2.66 11.42
C ILE A 107 -5.25 1.18 11.81
N HIS A 108 -4.49 0.38 11.05
CA HIS A 108 -4.46 -1.07 11.18
C HIS A 108 -3.04 -1.61 11.02
N CYS A 109 -2.46 -2.10 12.11
CA CYS A 109 -1.07 -2.57 12.16
C CYS A 109 -0.76 -3.72 11.19
N GLU A 110 -1.69 -4.65 10.95
CA GLU A 110 -1.46 -5.73 9.96
C GLU A 110 -1.39 -5.17 8.54
N SER A 111 -2.05 -4.04 8.23
CA SER A 111 -1.88 -3.38 6.93
C SER A 111 -0.43 -2.95 6.71
N ASN A 112 0.26 -2.59 7.80
CA ASN A 112 1.65 -2.20 7.77
C ASN A 112 2.57 -3.40 7.53
N VAL A 113 2.32 -4.51 8.26
CA VAL A 113 3.03 -5.78 8.04
C VAL A 113 2.84 -6.25 6.59
N LEU A 114 1.60 -6.23 6.08
CA LEU A 114 1.33 -6.59 4.69
C LEU A 114 2.05 -5.65 3.71
N ALA A 115 2.02 -4.34 3.93
CA ALA A 115 2.75 -3.38 3.09
C ALA A 115 4.26 -3.67 3.04
N HIS A 116 4.83 -4.12 4.16
CA HIS A 116 6.22 -4.58 4.24
C HIS A 116 6.44 -5.95 3.58
N GLU A 117 5.54 -6.93 3.77
CA GLU A 117 5.63 -8.27 3.16
C GLU A 117 5.49 -8.22 1.63
N TYR A 118 4.74 -7.27 1.09
CA TYR A 118 4.74 -6.99 -0.34
C TYR A 118 6.10 -6.47 -0.85
N ASN A 119 7.12 -6.36 0.04
CA ASN A 119 8.59 -6.26 -0.12
C ASN A 119 9.16 -5.43 -1.27
N LYS A 120 8.33 -4.55 -1.84
CA LYS A 120 8.67 -3.65 -2.94
C LYS A 120 8.10 -2.25 -2.72
N ALA A 121 7.40 -2.03 -1.61
CA ALA A 121 6.96 -0.69 -1.19
C ALA A 121 8.16 0.25 -1.09
N ILE A 122 9.26 -0.15 -0.46
CA ILE A 122 10.44 0.70 -0.27
C ILE A 122 11.14 1.02 -1.61
N PRO A 123 11.46 0.06 -2.51
CA PRO A 123 11.96 0.37 -3.85
C PRO A 123 11.01 1.21 -4.72
N VAL A 124 9.71 0.91 -4.73
CA VAL A 124 8.69 1.67 -5.47
C VAL A 124 8.58 3.09 -4.91
N LEU A 125 8.55 3.24 -3.58
CA LEU A 125 8.60 4.53 -2.91
C LEU A 125 9.91 5.26 -3.20
N MET A 126 11.06 4.60 -3.19
CA MET A 126 12.36 5.21 -3.52
C MET A 126 12.42 5.66 -4.98
N ASN A 127 11.84 4.91 -5.92
CA ASN A 127 11.70 5.31 -7.33
C ASN A 127 10.72 6.50 -7.48
N ILE A 128 9.59 6.47 -6.78
CA ILE A 128 8.61 7.57 -6.73
C ILE A 128 9.21 8.81 -6.07
N LEU A 129 10.00 8.68 -5.01
CA LEU A 129 10.67 9.79 -4.31
C LEU A 129 11.84 10.36 -5.11
N SER A 130 12.63 9.48 -5.76
CA SER A 130 13.71 9.89 -6.66
C SER A 130 13.18 10.68 -7.86
N THR A 131 11.90 10.51 -8.20
CA THR A 131 11.25 11.27 -9.26
C THR A 131 10.36 12.40 -8.72
N ARG A 132 9.70 12.26 -7.55
CA ARG A 132 8.59 13.10 -7.05
C ARG A 132 8.40 13.06 -5.51
N ALA A 133 8.71 14.18 -4.86
CA ALA A 133 8.75 14.40 -3.41
C ALA A 133 7.46 14.06 -2.61
N CYS A 134 7.40 12.85 -2.02
CA CYS A 134 6.30 12.34 -1.18
C CYS A 134 6.84 11.78 0.16
N LEU A 135 7.62 12.59 0.89
CA LEU A 135 8.43 12.16 2.05
C LEU A 135 7.61 11.58 3.22
N ASP A 136 6.43 12.15 3.49
CA ASP A 136 5.64 11.85 4.69
C ASP A 136 5.14 10.39 4.74
N ALA A 137 4.70 9.86 3.59
CA ALA A 137 4.23 8.47 3.49
C ALA A 137 5.37 7.46 3.67
N LEU A 138 6.59 7.80 3.25
CA LEU A 138 7.77 6.96 3.45
C LEU A 138 8.18 6.93 4.93
N ILE A 139 8.13 8.09 5.62
CA ILE A 139 8.46 8.17 7.05
C ILE A 139 7.53 7.29 7.87
N ALA A 140 6.22 7.32 7.60
CA ALA A 140 5.24 6.47 8.28
C ALA A 140 5.53 4.97 8.08
N ILE A 141 5.89 4.55 6.87
CA ILE A 141 6.22 3.14 6.56
C ILE A 141 7.59 2.74 7.15
N MET A 142 8.57 3.63 7.15
CA MET A 142 9.92 3.30 7.63
C MET A 142 10.05 3.22 9.16
N LEU A 143 9.25 3.99 9.91
CA LEU A 143 9.34 4.00 11.38
C LEU A 143 8.85 2.70 12.04
N ASP A 144 7.94 1.98 11.37
CA ASP A 144 7.34 0.76 11.91
C ASP A 144 7.96 -0.53 11.31
N SER A 145 8.93 -0.41 10.41
CA SER A 145 9.64 -1.56 9.87
C SER A 145 10.54 -2.19 10.93
N SER A 146 10.33 -3.48 11.23
CA SER A 146 11.16 -4.24 12.19
C SER A 146 12.65 -4.25 11.81
N ALA A 147 12.98 -4.12 10.53
CA ALA A 147 14.36 -4.00 10.05
C ALA A 147 15.03 -2.68 10.47
N ASN A 148 14.26 -1.60 10.63
CA ASN A 148 14.77 -0.30 11.10
C ASN A 148 14.74 -0.20 12.63
N GLN A 149 13.87 -0.95 13.31
CA GLN A 149 13.87 -1.08 14.77
C GLN A 149 15.00 -2.00 15.29
N ALA A 150 15.60 -2.82 14.43
CA ALA A 150 16.70 -3.71 14.79
C ALA A 150 18.01 -2.97 15.16
N VAL A 151 18.05 -1.64 15.11
CA VAL A 151 19.23 -0.85 15.51
C VAL A 151 19.26 -0.57 17.02
N ASP A 152 18.18 -0.78 17.79
CA ASP A 152 18.12 -0.31 19.19
C ASP A 152 17.82 -1.35 20.28
N ILE A 153 17.98 -2.65 20.01
CA ILE A 153 17.88 -3.68 21.07
C ILE A 153 19.02 -4.68 20.95
N PHE A 154 20.29 -4.25 20.95
CA PHE A 154 21.44 -5.11 21.34
C PHE A 154 22.75 -4.35 21.64
N SER A 155 22.79 -3.00 21.55
CA SER A 155 24.02 -2.23 21.83
C SER A 155 24.15 -1.70 23.27
N ILE A 156 23.25 -2.05 24.19
CA ILE A 156 23.39 -1.70 25.61
C ILE A 156 23.43 -2.98 26.46
N ASP A 157 24.32 -3.92 26.13
CA ASP A 157 24.74 -4.92 27.12
C ASP A 157 26.09 -5.57 26.74
N SER A 158 27.22 -4.84 26.79
CA SER A 158 28.54 -5.49 26.88
C SER A 158 29.74 -4.57 27.21
N SER A 159 29.59 -3.55 28.05
CA SER A 159 30.79 -2.90 28.62
C SER A 159 30.42 -2.05 29.83
N LEU A 160 30.49 -2.65 31.01
CA LEU A 160 31.07 -2.08 32.24
C LEU A 160 30.88 -3.09 33.39
N THR A 161 31.52 -4.24 33.27
CA THR A 161 32.04 -4.98 34.43
C THR A 161 33.56 -5.06 34.26
N GLU A 162 34.26 -4.60 35.30
CA GLU A 162 35.72 -4.59 35.53
C GLU A 162 36.59 -3.60 34.75
N VAL A 163 37.09 -2.56 35.45
CA VAL A 163 38.53 -2.39 35.80
C VAL A 163 38.72 -1.05 36.55
N VAL A 164 39.33 -1.18 37.75
CA VAL A 164 39.73 -0.22 38.82
C VAL A 164 38.65 0.17 39.84
#